data_AF-A0A535LA53-F1
#
_entry.id   AF-A0A535LA53-F1
#
_cell.length_a   1.000
_cell.length_b   1.000
_cell.length_c   1.000
_cell.angle_alpha   90.00
_cell.angle_beta   90.00
_cell.angle_gamma   90.00
#
_symmetry.space_group_name_H-M   'P 1'
#
loop_
_entity.id
_entity.type
_entity.pdbx_description
1 polymer ?
#
loop_
_entity_poly.entity_id
_entity_poly.type
_entity_poly.pdbx_seq_one_letter_code
_entity_poly.pdbx_strand_id
1 'polypeptide(L)'
;MPSNIVAYEWPLNGTSHIAYETGDNHIHEMVIGQKGRWIDDDITRVAGGPRLEDAILAGSSWPDGQTQQIAYASAMDANGHIYELVRYQDRPWSFEDIMRQPIGAAPADGFSLVSYSFRAAGTKHIVYSGRDGHLHELSAGVTGMWKYTDLTQLVGAPLAENELLAAYDWKAGKTKQVVYVSGDGHIHELMCGMDDTWRHTDLMDATDASPAGNTALAAYAWETGGTKQVVYTGTDGDVYELVCDQDGAWTFADLTSLTSAPLAAGSALTGFAWETDRAKQVVYVDSNFHVNELRMPLQPGAWEHTDLTQLMRLPEASEDVIIAHEWTPQFAKHVVFLDTSENPHIHSLMLKHGGRWQHTDVTDETGAPSIV
;
A
#
# COMPACT_ATOMS: atom_id res chain seq x y z
N MET A 1 -4.57 -10.27 7.63
CA MET A 1 -3.22 -10.33 8.25
C MET A 1 -2.44 -9.15 7.75
N PRO A 2 -1.62 -8.50 8.56
CA PRO A 2 -0.86 -7.35 8.09
C PRO A 2 0.23 -7.85 7.14
N SER A 3 0.45 -7.12 6.04
CA SER A 3 1.17 -7.70 4.90
C SER A 3 2.68 -7.73 5.12
N ASN A 4 3.22 -8.94 5.14
CA ASN A 4 4.64 -9.23 5.06
C ASN A 4 5.17 -9.20 3.61
N ILE A 5 4.37 -8.69 2.66
CA ILE A 5 4.72 -8.53 1.24
C ILE A 5 4.31 -7.12 0.78
N VAL A 6 5.20 -6.43 0.08
CA VAL A 6 4.91 -5.12 -0.53
C VAL A 6 5.48 -5.06 -1.93
N ALA A 7 4.80 -4.32 -2.81
CA ALA A 7 5.28 -4.05 -4.15
C ALA A 7 5.29 -2.55 -4.41
N TYR A 8 6.33 -2.07 -5.09
CA TYR A 8 6.51 -0.66 -5.39
C TYR A 8 7.40 -0.47 -6.61
N GLU A 9 7.37 0.73 -7.20
CA GLU A 9 8.29 1.09 -8.27
C GLU A 9 9.45 1.97 -7.79
N TRP A 10 10.58 1.86 -8.50
CA TRP A 10 11.72 2.76 -8.37
C TRP A 10 11.96 3.49 -9.70
N PRO A 11 11.36 4.70 -9.87
CA PRO A 11 11.38 5.40 -11.14
C PRO A 11 12.79 5.75 -11.64
N LEU A 12 13.72 6.03 -10.73
CA LEU A 12 15.09 6.45 -11.09
C LEU A 12 15.90 5.37 -11.81
N ASN A 13 15.67 4.08 -11.51
CA ASN A 13 16.31 2.97 -12.26
C ASN A 13 15.35 2.25 -13.22
N GLY A 14 14.09 2.67 -13.29
CA GLY A 14 13.11 2.04 -14.16
C GLY A 14 12.79 0.60 -13.75
N THR A 15 12.74 0.31 -12.45
CA THR A 15 12.56 -1.03 -11.88
C THR A 15 11.25 -1.13 -11.10
N SER A 16 10.70 -2.35 -11.02
CA SER A 16 9.62 -2.72 -10.12
C SER A 16 10.13 -3.75 -9.12
N HIS A 17 9.62 -3.67 -7.90
CA HIS A 17 10.14 -4.38 -6.73
C HIS A 17 9.01 -5.12 -6.04
N ILE A 18 9.32 -6.28 -5.47
CA ILE A 18 8.49 -7.01 -4.52
C ILE A 18 9.39 -7.35 -3.33
N ALA A 19 9.11 -6.76 -2.18
CA ALA A 19 9.79 -7.11 -0.94
C ALA A 19 8.90 -8.01 -0.11
N TYR A 20 9.49 -9.01 0.52
CA TYR A 20 8.76 -10.01 1.29
C TYR A 20 9.62 -10.54 2.44
N GLU A 21 8.97 -10.94 3.53
CA GLU A 21 9.61 -11.67 4.61
C GLU A 21 9.66 -13.17 4.30
N THR A 22 10.76 -13.82 4.68
CA THR A 22 11.02 -15.25 4.52
C THR A 22 11.02 -15.95 5.88
N GLY A 23 10.83 -17.27 5.90
CA GLY A 23 10.78 -18.07 7.13
C GLY A 23 12.08 -18.08 7.98
N ASP A 24 13.17 -17.46 7.51
CA ASP A 24 14.38 -17.19 8.29
C ASP A 24 14.42 -15.76 8.88
N ASN A 25 13.28 -15.07 8.85
CA ASN A 25 13.04 -13.73 9.38
C ASN A 25 13.90 -12.66 8.69
N HIS A 26 14.24 -12.91 7.43
CA HIS A 26 14.89 -11.95 6.55
C HIS A 26 13.85 -11.32 5.63
N ILE A 27 14.07 -10.06 5.30
CA ILE A 27 13.41 -9.40 4.17
C ILE A 27 14.27 -9.61 2.93
N HIS A 28 13.64 -10.18 1.90
CA HIS A 28 14.16 -10.33 0.55
C HIS A 28 13.52 -9.31 -0.39
N GLU A 29 14.18 -9.00 -1.49
CA GLU A 29 13.65 -8.16 -2.56
C GLU A 29 13.82 -8.82 -3.93
N MET A 30 12.70 -9.12 -4.58
CA MET A 30 12.64 -9.45 -5.99
C MET A 30 12.57 -8.17 -6.84
N VAL A 31 13.43 -8.05 -7.85
CA VAL A 31 13.50 -6.87 -8.72
C VAL A 31 13.43 -7.25 -10.19
N ILE A 32 12.59 -6.54 -10.94
CA ILE A 32 12.58 -6.55 -12.41
C ILE A 32 12.95 -5.18 -12.96
N GLY A 33 13.88 -5.16 -13.90
CA GLY A 33 14.20 -3.96 -14.68
C GLY A 33 13.71 -4.05 -16.12
N GLN A 34 14.09 -3.04 -16.92
CA GLN A 34 13.71 -2.95 -18.34
C GLN A 34 14.13 -4.15 -19.20
N LYS A 35 15.14 -4.92 -18.75
CA LYS A 35 15.62 -6.14 -19.44
C LYS A 35 14.70 -7.35 -19.23
N GLY A 36 13.70 -7.26 -18.33
CA GLY A 36 12.64 -8.25 -18.18
C GLY A 36 13.05 -9.56 -17.51
N ARG A 37 14.05 -9.54 -16.62
CA ARG A 37 14.43 -10.71 -15.82
C ARG A 37 14.31 -10.36 -14.35
N TRP A 38 13.64 -11.22 -13.58
CA TRP A 38 13.59 -11.10 -12.14
C TRP A 38 14.92 -11.56 -11.49
N ILE A 39 15.28 -10.90 -10.40
CA ILE A 39 16.38 -11.31 -9.52
C ILE A 39 15.90 -11.18 -8.08
N ASP A 40 16.31 -12.10 -7.22
CA ASP A 40 16.06 -12.03 -5.77
C ASP A 40 17.37 -11.70 -5.04
N ASP A 41 17.28 -10.89 -3.98
CA ASP A 41 18.40 -10.63 -3.08
C ASP A 41 17.95 -10.50 -1.62
N ASP A 42 18.79 -10.98 -0.71
CA ASP A 42 18.57 -10.93 0.73
C ASP A 42 19.01 -9.56 1.26
N ILE A 43 18.09 -8.59 1.24
CA ILE A 43 18.41 -7.20 1.55
C ILE A 43 18.66 -6.96 3.03
N THR A 44 18.09 -7.79 3.91
CA THR A 44 18.36 -7.74 5.36
C THR A 44 19.82 -8.07 5.64
N ARG A 45 20.33 -9.15 5.05
CA ARG A 45 21.74 -9.53 5.16
C ARG A 45 22.68 -8.52 4.51
N VAL A 46 22.32 -8.00 3.33
CA VAL A 46 23.15 -7.00 2.63
C VAL A 46 23.26 -5.72 3.44
N ALA A 47 22.17 -5.25 4.05
CA ALA A 47 22.14 -4.06 4.89
C ALA A 47 22.75 -4.28 6.29
N GLY A 48 22.79 -5.52 6.77
CA GLY A 48 23.10 -5.84 8.17
C GLY A 48 21.99 -5.41 9.13
N GLY A 49 20.74 -5.43 8.67
CA GLY A 49 19.57 -5.08 9.48
C GLY A 49 19.16 -6.18 10.47
N PRO A 50 18.37 -5.83 11.51
CA PRO A 50 17.77 -6.81 12.40
C PRO A 50 16.77 -7.69 11.66
N ARG A 51 16.69 -8.94 12.12
CA ARG A 51 15.66 -9.91 11.74
C ARG A 51 14.48 -9.75 12.68
N LEU A 52 13.29 -9.65 12.13
CA LEU A 52 12.05 -9.62 12.88
C LEU A 52 11.19 -10.79 12.42
N GLU A 53 10.55 -11.48 13.36
CA GLU A 53 9.55 -12.51 13.10
C GLU A 53 8.20 -11.83 12.89
N ASP A 54 7.43 -12.25 11.89
CA ASP A 54 6.12 -11.68 11.54
C ASP A 54 6.22 -10.16 11.32
N ALA A 55 7.16 -9.76 10.46
CA ALA A 55 7.41 -8.37 10.13
C ALA A 55 6.36 -7.84 9.15
N ILE A 56 5.74 -6.72 9.52
CA ILE A 56 4.92 -5.92 8.61
C ILE A 56 5.83 -5.02 7.78
N LEU A 57 5.57 -4.91 6.48
CA LEU A 57 6.43 -4.19 5.56
C LEU A 57 5.70 -2.98 4.95
N ALA A 58 6.44 -1.90 4.70
CA ALA A 58 5.97 -0.74 3.94
C ALA A 58 7.06 -0.24 3.00
N GLY A 59 6.95 -0.61 1.72
CA GLY A 59 7.89 -0.24 0.66
C GLY A 59 7.51 1.06 -0.04
N SER A 60 8.46 1.98 -0.21
CA SER A 60 8.23 3.21 -0.97
C SER A 60 9.48 3.72 -1.67
N SER A 61 9.26 4.51 -2.72
CA SER A 61 10.29 5.33 -3.35
C SER A 61 10.21 6.77 -2.87
N TRP A 62 11.38 7.39 -2.68
CA TRP A 62 11.49 8.81 -2.38
C TRP A 62 12.43 9.50 -3.38
N PRO A 63 11.87 10.04 -4.48
CA PRO A 63 12.67 10.67 -5.53
C PRO A 63 13.50 11.87 -5.07
N ASP A 64 12.97 12.70 -4.16
CA ASP A 64 13.68 13.89 -3.67
C ASP A 64 14.93 13.53 -2.84
N GLY A 65 14.87 12.43 -2.08
CA GLY A 65 16.01 11.87 -1.36
C GLY A 65 16.87 10.93 -2.19
N GLN A 66 16.43 10.56 -3.39
CA GLN A 66 17.05 9.53 -4.24
C GLN A 66 17.23 8.18 -3.51
N THR A 67 16.26 7.80 -2.68
CA THR A 67 16.25 6.51 -1.96
C THR A 67 15.00 5.67 -2.21
N GLN A 68 15.18 4.36 -2.42
CA GLN A 68 14.13 3.38 -2.14
C GLN A 68 14.27 2.91 -0.70
N GLN A 69 13.16 2.56 -0.06
CA GLN A 69 13.17 2.13 1.32
C GLN A 69 12.07 1.13 1.63
N ILE A 70 12.32 0.29 2.62
CA ILE A 70 11.37 -0.64 3.22
C ILE A 70 11.39 -0.36 4.72
N ALA A 71 10.32 0.24 5.21
CA ALA A 71 10.09 0.34 6.64
C ALA A 71 9.48 -0.98 7.12
N TYR A 72 9.88 -1.42 8.31
CA TYR A 72 9.36 -2.66 8.88
C TYR A 72 9.35 -2.62 10.42
N ALA A 73 8.37 -3.33 10.98
CA ALA A 73 8.16 -3.50 12.41
C ALA A 73 7.52 -4.87 12.65
N SER A 74 7.45 -5.31 13.91
CA SER A 74 6.80 -6.57 14.27
C SER A 74 6.10 -6.46 15.60
N ALA A 75 4.94 -7.10 15.70
CA ALA A 75 4.20 -7.22 16.96
C ALA A 75 4.94 -8.08 18.00
N MET A 76 5.89 -8.91 17.56
CA MET A 76 6.74 -9.74 18.41
C MET A 76 7.94 -8.96 18.97
N ASP A 77 8.29 -7.79 18.40
CA ASP A 77 9.39 -6.97 18.92
C ASP A 77 8.96 -6.21 20.18
N ALA A 78 9.49 -6.63 21.33
CA ALA A 78 9.15 -6.04 22.62
C ALA A 78 9.43 -4.53 22.71
N ASN A 79 10.39 -3.99 21.95
CA ASN A 79 10.70 -2.56 21.98
C ASN A 79 9.72 -1.71 21.13
N GLY A 80 9.01 -2.30 20.16
CA GLY A 80 8.12 -1.60 19.23
C GLY A 80 8.83 -0.61 18.29
N HIS A 81 10.10 -0.83 18.00
CA HIS A 81 10.89 0.02 17.13
C HIS A 81 10.50 -0.20 15.66
N ILE A 82 10.59 0.88 14.90
CA ILE A 82 10.48 0.85 13.44
C ILE A 82 11.87 0.95 12.85
N TYR A 83 12.14 0.02 11.95
CA TYR A 83 13.39 -0.14 11.23
C TYR A 83 13.21 0.27 9.77
N GLU A 84 14.25 0.84 9.17
CA GLU A 84 14.25 1.19 7.74
C GLU A 84 15.45 0.55 7.05
N LEU A 85 15.18 -0.29 6.06
CA LEU A 85 16.17 -0.63 5.03
C LEU A 85 16.12 0.47 3.98
N VAL A 86 17.24 1.12 3.71
CA VAL A 86 17.32 2.24 2.76
C VAL A 86 18.44 2.01 1.75
N ARG A 87 18.13 2.25 0.48
CA ARG A 87 19.08 2.20 -0.62
C ARG A 87 19.06 3.51 -1.41
N TYR A 88 20.15 4.24 -1.30
CA TYR A 88 20.42 5.40 -2.15
C TYR A 88 20.76 4.95 -3.57
N GLN A 89 20.48 5.81 -4.55
CA GLN A 89 20.92 5.60 -5.92
C GLN A 89 22.44 5.30 -5.98
N ASP A 90 22.79 4.22 -6.68
CA ASP A 90 24.17 3.72 -6.85
C ASP A 90 24.91 3.35 -5.55
N ARG A 91 24.18 3.07 -4.46
CA ARG A 91 24.74 2.59 -3.19
C ARG A 91 24.20 1.19 -2.83
N PRO A 92 24.93 0.43 -1.99
CA PRO A 92 24.37 -0.77 -1.38
C PRO A 92 23.23 -0.41 -0.43
N TRP A 93 22.41 -1.40 -0.07
CA TRP A 93 21.47 -1.28 1.03
C TRP A 93 22.18 -0.95 2.34
N SER A 94 21.49 -0.19 3.18
CA SER A 94 21.89 0.16 4.53
C SER A 94 20.67 0.10 5.44
N PHE A 95 20.89 0.12 6.74
CA PHE A 95 19.84 -0.02 7.74
C PHE A 95 19.90 1.14 8.76
N GLU A 96 18.73 1.59 9.20
CA GLU A 96 18.54 2.55 10.29
C GLU A 96 17.47 2.05 11.29
N ASP A 97 17.75 2.17 12.59
CA ASP A 97 16.73 2.13 13.64
C ASP A 97 16.25 3.58 13.86
N ILE A 98 15.05 3.88 13.39
CA ILE A 98 14.52 5.25 13.39
C ILE A 98 14.26 5.72 14.83
N MET A 99 13.71 4.85 15.67
CA MET A 99 13.28 5.17 17.03
C MET A 99 14.41 5.22 18.05
N ARG A 100 15.61 4.77 17.67
CA ARG A 100 16.83 5.00 18.46
C ARG A 100 17.25 6.47 18.51
N GLN A 101 16.75 7.29 17.59
CA GLN A 101 16.93 8.74 17.64
C GLN A 101 16.11 9.34 18.80
N PRO A 102 16.54 10.46 19.40
CA PRO A 102 15.84 11.09 20.51
C PRO A 102 14.61 11.89 20.03
N ILE A 103 13.71 11.24 19.29
CA ILE A 103 12.51 11.85 18.69
C ILE A 103 11.28 11.71 19.57
N GLY A 104 11.32 10.84 20.59
CA GLY A 104 10.23 10.64 21.54
C GLY A 104 9.01 9.91 20.96
N ALA A 105 9.21 9.15 19.89
CA ALA A 105 8.15 8.39 19.23
C ALA A 105 7.58 7.30 20.15
N ALA A 106 6.26 7.12 20.10
CA ALA A 106 5.58 6.02 20.79
C ALA A 106 5.96 4.67 20.15
N PRO A 107 6.10 3.57 20.92
CA PRO A 107 6.35 2.25 20.36
C PRO A 107 5.21 1.79 19.44
N ALA A 108 5.56 1.27 18.27
CA ALA A 108 4.62 0.61 17.38
C ALA A 108 4.01 -0.63 18.02
N ASP A 109 2.77 -0.93 17.65
CA ASP A 109 2.12 -2.20 18.01
C ASP A 109 2.54 -3.35 17.09
N GLY A 110 3.04 -3.03 15.89
CA GLY A 110 3.49 -4.00 14.89
C GLY A 110 2.39 -4.56 14.00
N PHE A 111 1.22 -3.90 13.91
CA PHE A 111 0.08 -4.35 13.10
C PHE A 111 -0.23 -3.46 11.89
N SER A 112 0.07 -2.15 11.93
CA SER A 112 -0.10 -1.27 10.76
C SER A 112 1.11 -0.39 10.52
N LEU A 113 1.52 -0.32 9.25
CA LEU A 113 2.65 0.49 8.80
C LEU A 113 2.44 0.89 7.34
N VAL A 114 2.57 2.17 7.04
CA VAL A 114 2.55 2.69 5.67
C VAL A 114 3.68 3.70 5.48
N SER A 115 4.35 3.66 4.34
CA SER A 115 5.39 4.62 3.98
C SER A 115 5.06 5.31 2.66
N TYR A 116 5.27 6.61 2.60
CA TYR A 116 4.98 7.42 1.41
C TYR A 116 5.88 8.65 1.34
N SER A 117 5.90 9.32 0.18
CA SER A 117 6.59 10.60 0.03
C SER A 117 5.60 11.73 -0.20
N PHE A 118 5.79 12.86 0.48
CA PHE A 118 5.02 14.08 0.24
C PHE A 118 5.82 15.05 -0.62
N ARG A 119 5.60 14.95 -1.92
CA ARG A 119 6.39 15.65 -2.95
C ARG A 119 6.36 17.17 -2.80
N ALA A 120 5.23 17.75 -2.40
CA ALA A 120 5.10 19.20 -2.29
C ALA A 120 6.04 19.80 -1.22
N ALA A 121 6.39 19.03 -0.20
CA ALA A 121 7.34 19.41 0.86
C ALA A 121 8.72 18.76 0.73
N GLY A 122 8.93 17.85 -0.23
CA GLY A 122 10.19 17.11 -0.39
C GLY A 122 10.53 16.25 0.84
N THR A 123 9.52 15.61 1.42
CA THR A 123 9.63 14.82 2.67
C THR A 123 9.19 13.37 2.45
N LYS A 124 9.72 12.46 3.24
CA LYS A 124 9.21 11.08 3.37
C LYS A 124 8.54 10.91 4.73
N HIS A 125 7.61 9.97 4.79
CA HIS A 125 6.76 9.74 5.94
C HIS A 125 6.58 8.24 6.18
N ILE A 126 6.45 7.88 7.44
CA ILE A 126 6.01 6.57 7.92
C ILE A 126 4.88 6.81 8.90
N VAL A 127 3.74 6.17 8.68
CA VAL A 127 2.58 6.20 9.58
C VAL A 127 2.37 4.81 10.14
N TYR A 128 2.11 4.73 11.44
CA TYR A 128 1.99 3.47 12.15
C TYR A 128 0.97 3.55 13.29
N SER A 129 0.41 2.42 13.67
CA SER A 129 -0.40 2.27 14.87
C SER A 129 0.50 2.01 16.10
N GLY A 130 0.23 2.76 17.18
CA GLY A 130 0.93 2.62 18.45
C GLY A 130 0.23 1.67 19.40
N ARG A 131 0.95 1.16 20.40
CA ARG A 131 0.38 0.32 21.48
C ARG A 131 -0.67 1.04 22.34
N ASP A 132 -0.78 2.34 22.19
CA ASP A 132 -1.78 3.21 22.79
C ASP A 132 -3.07 3.32 21.94
N GLY A 133 -3.13 2.69 20.76
CA GLY A 133 -4.23 2.77 19.81
C GLY A 133 -4.23 4.05 18.97
N HIS A 134 -3.23 4.92 19.15
CA HIS A 134 -3.09 6.15 18.38
C HIS A 134 -2.39 5.88 17.04
N LEU A 135 -2.66 6.74 16.06
CA LEU A 135 -1.86 6.79 14.83
C LEU A 135 -0.76 7.83 14.97
N HIS A 136 0.45 7.43 14.61
CA HIS A 136 1.65 8.23 14.76
C HIS A 136 2.32 8.43 13.40
N GLU A 137 2.90 9.61 13.16
CA GLU A 137 3.69 9.93 11.97
C GLU A 137 5.15 10.18 12.33
N LEU A 138 6.05 9.50 11.61
CA LEU A 138 7.47 9.83 11.53
C LEU A 138 7.72 10.51 10.18
N SER A 139 8.34 11.69 10.18
CA SER A 139 8.64 12.42 8.94
C SER A 139 10.09 12.91 8.87
N ALA A 140 10.66 12.89 7.68
CA ALA A 140 12.02 13.36 7.42
C ALA A 140 12.11 14.13 6.09
N GLY A 141 12.90 15.19 6.08
CA GLY A 141 13.31 15.88 4.84
C GLY A 141 14.65 15.35 4.33
N VAL A 142 15.09 15.82 3.16
CA VAL A 142 16.40 15.44 2.54
C VAL A 142 17.58 15.66 3.50
N THR A 143 17.46 16.64 4.38
CA THR A 143 18.40 16.90 5.47
C THR A 143 17.65 17.04 6.78
N GLY A 144 18.24 16.55 7.87
CA GLY A 144 17.70 16.71 9.22
C GLY A 144 17.47 15.37 9.92
N MET A 145 17.00 15.45 11.16
CA MET A 145 16.55 14.28 11.92
C MET A 145 15.09 13.99 11.60
N TRP A 146 14.67 12.76 11.88
CA TRP A 146 13.25 12.42 11.92
C TRP A 146 12.50 13.31 12.91
N LYS A 147 11.24 13.58 12.59
CA LYS A 147 10.26 14.24 13.45
C LYS A 147 9.14 13.26 13.76
N TYR A 148 8.50 13.47 14.91
CA TYR A 148 7.42 12.63 15.41
C TYR A 148 6.18 13.48 15.71
N THR A 149 5.01 12.95 15.36
CA THR A 149 3.69 13.54 15.65
C THR A 149 2.70 12.43 16.01
N ASP A 150 1.97 12.57 17.12
CA ASP A 150 0.76 11.78 17.40
C ASP A 150 -0.42 12.42 16.65
N LEU A 151 -0.86 11.78 15.56
CA LEU A 151 -1.86 12.35 14.66
C LEU A 151 -3.25 12.33 15.28
N THR A 152 -3.68 11.20 15.85
CA THR A 152 -5.01 11.07 16.44
C THR A 152 -5.20 12.02 17.62
N GLN A 153 -4.17 12.20 18.46
CA GLN A 153 -4.20 13.18 19.54
C GLN A 153 -4.24 14.61 19.00
N LEU A 154 -3.45 14.93 17.97
CA LEU A 154 -3.32 16.27 17.42
C LEU A 154 -4.67 16.82 16.93
N VAL A 155 -5.47 16.00 16.25
CA VAL A 155 -6.77 16.41 15.70
C VAL A 155 -7.96 15.98 16.54
N GLY A 156 -7.76 15.21 17.61
CA GLY A 156 -8.83 14.67 18.44
C GLY A 156 -9.71 13.65 17.70
N ALA A 157 -9.11 12.90 16.78
CA ALA A 157 -9.82 11.87 16.01
C ALA A 157 -9.97 10.57 16.82
N PRO A 158 -10.93 9.69 16.47
CA PRO A 158 -11.09 8.37 17.11
C PRO A 158 -9.83 7.50 17.01
N LEU A 159 -9.68 6.53 17.90
CA LEU A 159 -8.53 5.62 17.88
C LEU A 159 -8.64 4.61 16.73
N ALA A 160 -7.50 4.17 16.22
CA ALA A 160 -7.46 3.03 15.32
C ALA A 160 -7.62 1.74 16.14
N GLU A 161 -8.55 0.87 15.75
CA GLU A 161 -8.82 -0.39 16.46
C GLU A 161 -8.56 -1.64 15.60
N ASN A 162 -8.11 -1.45 14.35
CA ASN A 162 -7.77 -2.54 13.44
C ASN A 162 -6.54 -2.18 12.58
N GLU A 163 -6.15 -3.12 11.72
CA GLU A 163 -4.93 -3.02 10.93
C GLU A 163 -5.08 -2.13 9.67
N LEU A 164 -6.27 -1.60 9.43
CA LEU A 164 -6.64 -0.94 8.17
C LEU A 164 -6.14 0.51 8.16
N LEU A 165 -5.02 0.71 7.46
CA LEU A 165 -4.33 1.99 7.35
C LEU A 165 -3.86 2.22 5.91
N ALA A 166 -4.08 3.43 5.40
CA ALA A 166 -3.53 3.91 4.14
C ALA A 166 -3.02 5.35 4.29
N ALA A 167 -1.97 5.71 3.56
CA ALA A 167 -1.45 7.08 3.56
C ALA A 167 -0.80 7.39 2.20
N TYR A 168 -1.05 8.61 1.70
CA TYR A 168 -0.63 8.99 0.35
C TYR A 168 -0.53 10.51 0.18
N ASP A 169 0.18 10.94 -0.87
CA ASP A 169 0.17 12.33 -1.33
C ASP A 169 -0.89 12.57 -2.40
N TRP A 170 -1.53 13.74 -2.33
CA TRP A 170 -2.41 14.22 -3.39
C TRP A 170 -1.89 15.53 -3.96
N LYS A 171 -1.30 15.47 -5.16
CA LYS A 171 -0.56 16.58 -5.76
C LYS A 171 -1.48 17.69 -6.21
N ALA A 172 -2.63 17.35 -6.79
CA ALA A 172 -3.64 18.35 -7.17
C ALA A 172 -4.12 19.18 -5.97
N GLY A 173 -4.34 18.52 -4.82
CA GLY A 173 -4.74 19.20 -3.58
C GLY A 173 -3.59 19.79 -2.75
N LYS A 174 -2.33 19.47 -3.08
CA LYS A 174 -1.13 19.80 -2.27
C LYS A 174 -1.28 19.39 -0.81
N THR A 175 -1.80 18.19 -0.60
CA THR A 175 -2.10 17.65 0.73
C THR A 175 -1.52 16.25 0.85
N LYS A 176 -1.31 15.83 2.09
CA LYS A 176 -1.05 14.44 2.46
C LYS A 176 -2.21 13.91 3.29
N GLN A 177 -2.50 12.63 3.13
CA GLN A 177 -3.65 11.96 3.75
C GLN A 177 -3.18 10.78 4.59
N VAL A 178 -3.88 10.55 5.70
CA VAL A 178 -3.86 9.30 6.46
C VAL A 178 -5.31 8.86 6.62
N VAL A 179 -5.60 7.63 6.21
CA VAL A 179 -6.95 7.07 6.22
C VAL A 179 -6.94 5.77 7.01
N TYR A 180 -7.90 5.61 7.91
CA TYR A 180 -7.99 4.43 8.78
C TYR A 180 -9.43 4.12 9.17
N VAL A 181 -9.64 2.93 9.72
CA VAL A 181 -10.92 2.50 10.26
C VAL A 181 -10.90 2.50 11.80
N SER A 182 -11.97 3.00 12.40
CA SER A 182 -12.19 3.06 13.84
C SER A 182 -13.08 1.91 14.32
N GLY A 183 -13.18 1.68 15.63
CA GLY A 183 -13.97 0.60 16.23
C GLY A 183 -15.49 0.67 15.95
N ASP A 184 -15.99 1.82 15.50
CA ASP A 184 -17.36 2.00 15.03
C ASP A 184 -17.60 1.56 13.57
N GLY A 185 -16.55 1.12 12.87
CA GLY A 185 -16.59 0.76 11.45
C GLY A 185 -16.60 1.98 10.52
N HIS A 186 -16.39 3.19 11.04
CA HIS A 186 -16.27 4.40 10.23
C HIS A 186 -14.84 4.53 9.70
N ILE A 187 -14.75 5.11 8.50
CA ILE A 187 -13.49 5.50 7.87
C ILE A 187 -13.23 6.97 8.19
N HIS A 188 -12.04 7.27 8.69
CA HIS A 188 -11.62 8.63 8.99
C HIS A 188 -10.45 9.05 8.08
N GLU A 189 -10.50 10.28 7.57
CA GLU A 189 -9.38 10.94 6.91
C GLU A 189 -8.75 11.97 7.84
N LEU A 190 -7.44 11.85 8.04
CA LEU A 190 -6.58 12.90 8.58
C LEU A 190 -5.83 13.56 7.41
N MET A 191 -6.15 14.81 7.14
CA MET A 191 -5.61 15.56 6.02
C MET A 191 -4.72 16.70 6.50
N CYS A 192 -3.56 16.86 5.87
CA CYS A 192 -2.65 17.96 6.15
C CYS A 192 -2.25 18.71 4.87
N GLY A 193 -2.38 20.03 4.90
CA GLY A 193 -1.95 20.93 3.83
C GLY A 193 -0.50 21.41 3.98
N MET A 194 -0.09 22.28 3.05
CA MET A 194 1.24 22.94 3.09
C MET A 194 1.42 23.93 4.24
N ASP A 195 0.34 24.29 4.94
CA ASP A 195 0.35 25.10 6.15
C ASP A 195 0.65 24.29 7.43
N ASP A 196 0.88 22.98 7.29
CA ASP A 196 1.12 22.03 8.38
C ASP A 196 -0.08 21.89 9.35
N THR A 197 -1.28 22.31 8.90
CA THR A 197 -2.51 22.18 9.68
C THR A 197 -3.17 20.85 9.35
N TRP A 198 -3.29 19.98 10.34
CA TRP A 198 -4.06 18.74 10.25
C TRP A 198 -5.55 18.97 10.47
N ARG A 199 -6.38 18.22 9.76
CA ARG A 199 -7.85 18.21 9.87
C ARG A 199 -8.35 16.77 9.86
N HIS A 200 -9.44 16.53 10.57
CA HIS A 200 -10.13 15.23 10.62
C HIS A 200 -11.48 15.33 9.90
N THR A 201 -11.82 14.30 9.13
CA THR A 201 -13.14 14.10 8.52
C THR A 201 -13.57 12.66 8.74
N ASP A 202 -14.80 12.47 9.22
CA ASP A 202 -15.48 11.18 9.17
C ASP A 202 -16.15 11.01 7.80
N LEU A 203 -15.72 10.00 7.04
CA LEU A 203 -16.16 9.81 5.67
C LEU A 203 -17.52 9.12 5.59
N MET A 204 -17.92 8.36 6.60
CA MET A 204 -19.23 7.71 6.66
C MET A 204 -20.29 8.78 6.92
N ASP A 205 -20.06 9.67 7.89
CA ASP A 205 -20.94 10.81 8.15
C ASP A 205 -21.01 11.78 6.97
N ALA A 206 -19.91 11.93 6.21
CA ALA A 206 -19.87 12.83 5.05
C ALA A 206 -20.61 12.31 3.82
N THR A 207 -20.84 11.00 3.71
CA THR A 207 -21.34 10.36 2.48
C THR A 207 -22.59 9.51 2.66
N ASP A 208 -22.96 9.17 3.89
CA ASP A 208 -23.97 8.15 4.22
C ASP A 208 -23.65 6.77 3.63
N ALA A 209 -22.38 6.48 3.33
CA ALA A 209 -21.94 5.19 2.82
C ALA A 209 -22.07 4.07 3.86
N SER A 210 -22.18 2.83 3.39
CA SER A 210 -22.21 1.64 4.26
C SER A 210 -20.94 1.57 5.13
N PRO A 211 -21.03 1.22 6.43
CA PRO A 211 -19.86 1.05 7.28
C PRO A 211 -18.85 0.05 6.70
N ALA A 212 -17.56 0.32 6.95
CA ALA A 212 -16.50 -0.57 6.55
C ALA A 212 -16.58 -1.89 7.33
N GLY A 213 -16.24 -2.98 6.65
CA GLY A 213 -15.83 -4.20 7.33
C GLY A 213 -14.46 -4.03 7.98
N ASN A 214 -14.00 -5.08 8.65
CA ASN A 214 -12.67 -5.12 9.27
C ASN A 214 -11.65 -5.89 8.43
N THR A 215 -11.83 -5.93 7.11
CA THR A 215 -11.08 -6.83 6.24
C THR A 215 -10.09 -6.11 5.32
N ALA A 216 -10.50 -5.06 4.60
CA ALA A 216 -9.62 -4.41 3.64
C ALA A 216 -9.92 -2.92 3.42
N LEU A 217 -8.84 -2.16 3.20
CA LEU A 217 -8.85 -0.72 2.92
C LEU A 217 -7.67 -0.37 2.01
N ALA A 218 -7.91 0.46 1.00
CA ALA A 218 -6.88 1.10 0.21
C ALA A 218 -7.25 2.57 -0.04
N ALA A 219 -6.26 3.45 -0.16
CA ALA A 219 -6.50 4.84 -0.50
C ALA A 219 -5.40 5.36 -1.41
N TYR A 220 -5.78 6.18 -2.38
CA TYR A 220 -4.86 6.65 -3.41
C TYR A 220 -5.35 7.98 -4.01
N ALA A 221 -4.47 8.64 -4.75
CA ALA A 221 -4.82 9.78 -5.57
C ALA A 221 -4.95 9.37 -7.04
N TRP A 222 -5.93 9.94 -7.74
CA TRP A 222 -6.06 9.86 -9.19
C TRP A 222 -5.92 11.26 -9.78
N GLU A 223 -4.70 11.59 -10.19
CA GLU A 223 -4.31 12.93 -10.61
C GLU A 223 -4.97 13.30 -11.94
N THR A 224 -5.05 12.36 -12.90
CA THR A 224 -5.76 12.60 -14.17
C THR A 224 -7.25 12.85 -13.98
N GLY A 225 -7.87 12.23 -12.97
CA GLY A 225 -9.25 12.48 -12.60
C GLY A 225 -9.44 13.67 -11.66
N GLY A 226 -8.35 14.27 -11.16
CA GLY A 226 -8.39 15.38 -10.20
C GLY A 226 -9.09 15.01 -8.89
N THR A 227 -9.02 13.75 -8.47
CA THR A 227 -9.76 13.22 -7.32
C THR A 227 -8.83 12.42 -6.41
N LYS A 228 -9.26 12.21 -5.17
CA LYS A 228 -8.67 11.25 -4.25
C LYS A 228 -9.70 10.20 -3.84
N GLN A 229 -9.23 9.00 -3.52
CA GLN A 229 -10.04 7.80 -3.39
C GLN A 229 -9.77 7.11 -2.06
N VAL A 230 -10.83 6.53 -1.51
CA VAL A 230 -10.74 5.46 -0.51
C VAL A 230 -11.59 4.30 -1.01
N VAL A 231 -11.05 3.10 -0.96
CA VAL A 231 -11.74 1.87 -1.38
C VAL A 231 -11.69 0.89 -0.22
N TYR A 232 -12.80 0.24 0.07
CA TYR A 232 -12.92 -0.68 1.20
C TYR A 232 -13.92 -1.78 0.91
N THR A 233 -13.84 -2.85 1.68
CA THR A 233 -14.85 -3.91 1.70
C THR A 233 -15.86 -3.63 2.81
N GLY A 234 -17.15 -3.57 2.48
CA GLY A 234 -18.24 -3.42 3.45
C GLY A 234 -18.49 -4.70 4.25
N THR A 235 -19.31 -4.59 5.30
CA THR A 235 -19.72 -5.77 6.12
C THR A 235 -20.56 -6.81 5.35
N ASP A 236 -21.05 -6.44 4.18
CA ASP A 236 -21.78 -7.24 3.20
C ASP A 236 -20.86 -7.96 2.19
N GLY A 237 -19.55 -7.65 2.19
CA GLY A 237 -18.58 -8.15 1.21
C GLY A 237 -18.54 -7.34 -0.09
N ASP A 238 -19.36 -6.29 -0.21
CA ASP A 238 -19.32 -5.40 -1.37
C ASP A 238 -18.07 -4.51 -1.34
N VAL A 239 -17.58 -4.16 -2.53
CA VAL A 239 -16.44 -3.26 -2.71
C VAL A 239 -16.97 -1.86 -2.97
N TYR A 240 -16.69 -0.94 -2.05
CA TYR A 240 -17.14 0.45 -2.13
C TYR A 240 -15.97 1.37 -2.47
N GLU A 241 -16.28 2.45 -3.19
CA GLU A 241 -15.37 3.58 -3.40
C GLU A 241 -15.97 4.86 -2.83
N LEU A 242 -15.18 5.55 -2.01
CA LEU A 242 -15.38 6.95 -1.63
C LEU A 242 -14.49 7.82 -2.52
N VAL A 243 -15.06 8.86 -3.11
CA VAL A 243 -14.35 9.80 -3.99
C VAL A 243 -14.52 11.21 -3.48
N CYS A 244 -13.39 11.93 -3.39
CA CYS A 244 -13.38 13.36 -3.14
C CYS A 244 -12.80 14.13 -4.31
N ASP A 245 -13.52 15.16 -4.75
CA ASP A 245 -13.09 16.08 -5.79
C ASP A 245 -12.25 17.25 -5.23
N GLN A 246 -11.87 18.18 -6.11
CA GLN A 246 -11.08 19.37 -5.75
C GLN A 246 -11.85 20.39 -4.91
N ASP A 247 -13.19 20.33 -4.93
CA ASP A 247 -14.04 21.19 -4.11
C ASP A 247 -14.18 20.66 -2.68
N GLY A 248 -13.68 19.44 -2.42
CA GLY A 248 -13.64 18.82 -1.10
C GLY A 248 -14.91 18.05 -0.75
N ALA A 249 -15.82 17.84 -1.71
CA ALA A 249 -17.04 17.07 -1.50
C ALA A 249 -16.73 15.57 -1.62
N TRP A 250 -17.10 14.80 -0.59
CA TRP A 250 -17.04 13.35 -0.62
C TRP A 250 -18.34 12.76 -1.18
N THR A 251 -18.21 11.71 -1.97
CA THR A 251 -19.31 10.90 -2.51
C THR A 251 -18.93 9.43 -2.47
N PHE A 252 -19.88 8.51 -2.66
CA PHE A 252 -19.59 7.09 -2.69
C PHE A 252 -20.26 6.35 -3.84
N ALA A 253 -19.74 5.18 -4.18
CA ALA A 253 -20.33 4.22 -5.10
C ALA A 253 -20.07 2.79 -4.62
N ASP A 254 -21.06 1.91 -4.77
CA ASP A 254 -20.92 0.47 -4.63
C ASP A 254 -20.46 -0.11 -5.98
N LEU A 255 -19.19 -0.53 -6.05
CA LEU A 255 -18.56 -0.97 -7.29
C LEU A 255 -19.02 -2.38 -7.69
N THR A 256 -19.23 -3.28 -6.73
CA THR A 256 -19.72 -4.64 -6.99
C THR A 256 -21.13 -4.59 -7.55
N SER A 257 -22.02 -3.79 -6.98
CA SER A 257 -23.37 -3.57 -7.52
C SER A 257 -23.35 -2.96 -8.92
N LEU A 258 -22.49 -1.96 -9.17
CA LEU A 258 -22.40 -1.29 -10.48
C LEU A 258 -21.90 -2.21 -11.59
N THR A 259 -21.03 -3.17 -11.26
CA THR A 259 -20.37 -4.03 -12.25
C THR A 259 -20.92 -5.46 -12.27
N SER A 260 -21.75 -5.84 -11.29
CA SER A 260 -22.16 -7.22 -11.03
C SER A 260 -20.97 -8.17 -10.79
N ALA A 261 -19.86 -7.63 -10.28
CA ALA A 261 -18.68 -8.41 -9.92
C ALA A 261 -18.95 -9.28 -8.67
N PRO A 262 -18.18 -10.36 -8.45
CA PRO A 262 -18.28 -11.16 -7.22
C PRO A 262 -17.91 -10.36 -5.97
N LEU A 263 -18.43 -10.77 -4.80
CA LEU A 263 -18.07 -10.16 -3.51
C LEU A 263 -16.60 -10.41 -3.17
N ALA A 264 -15.97 -9.47 -2.48
CA ALA A 264 -14.60 -9.63 -1.98
C ALA A 264 -14.55 -10.60 -0.79
N ALA A 265 -13.44 -11.32 -0.66
CA ALA A 265 -13.14 -12.21 0.45
C ALA A 265 -11.76 -11.89 1.04
N GLY A 266 -11.65 -12.00 2.36
CA GLY A 266 -10.43 -11.71 3.12
C GLY A 266 -9.93 -10.25 3.00
N SER A 267 -8.62 -10.06 3.19
CA SER A 267 -7.94 -8.77 3.20
C SER A 267 -7.30 -8.39 1.86
N ALA A 268 -7.31 -9.28 0.87
CA ALA A 268 -6.73 -9.04 -0.45
C ALA A 268 -7.57 -8.05 -1.26
N LEU A 269 -7.34 -6.76 -1.04
CA LEU A 269 -7.85 -5.65 -1.86
C LEU A 269 -6.79 -4.56 -1.99
N THR A 270 -6.68 -4.00 -3.19
CA THR A 270 -5.82 -2.85 -3.46
C THR A 270 -6.48 -1.91 -4.46
N GLY A 271 -6.14 -0.62 -4.38
CA GLY A 271 -6.63 0.41 -5.29
C GLY A 271 -5.49 1.31 -5.72
N PHE A 272 -5.46 1.67 -7.01
CA PHE A 272 -4.43 2.53 -7.56
C PHE A 272 -4.93 3.28 -8.79
N ALA A 273 -4.24 4.35 -9.15
CA ALA A 273 -4.40 5.02 -10.42
C ALA A 273 -3.40 4.48 -11.45
N TRP A 274 -3.88 4.17 -12.66
CA TRP A 274 -3.04 3.92 -13.82
C TRP A 274 -3.11 5.16 -14.72
N GLU A 275 -2.25 6.12 -14.41
CA GLU A 275 -2.20 7.44 -15.06
C GLU A 275 -1.88 7.30 -16.55
N THR A 276 -1.01 6.35 -16.91
CA THR A 276 -0.70 6.02 -18.31
C THR A 276 -1.96 5.75 -19.15
N ASP A 277 -2.93 5.02 -18.60
CA ASP A 277 -4.18 4.66 -19.30
C ASP A 277 -5.34 5.59 -18.93
N ARG A 278 -5.07 6.63 -18.12
CA ARG A 278 -6.06 7.59 -17.63
C ARG A 278 -7.24 6.89 -16.97
N ALA A 279 -6.96 5.90 -16.13
CA ALA A 279 -7.94 5.08 -15.46
C ALA A 279 -7.58 4.91 -13.99
N LYS A 280 -8.57 4.54 -13.18
CA LYS A 280 -8.37 4.06 -11.82
C LYS A 280 -8.80 2.60 -11.71
N GLN A 281 -8.23 1.89 -10.76
CA GLN A 281 -8.36 0.45 -10.59
C GLN A 281 -8.65 0.09 -9.15
N VAL A 282 -9.41 -0.99 -8.99
CA VAL A 282 -9.50 -1.78 -7.77
C VAL A 282 -9.25 -3.22 -8.14
N VAL A 283 -8.38 -3.90 -7.41
CA VAL A 283 -8.12 -5.34 -7.60
C VAL A 283 -8.31 -6.04 -6.28
N TYR A 284 -9.05 -7.14 -6.27
CA TYR A 284 -9.36 -7.90 -5.07
C TYR A 284 -9.51 -9.39 -5.35
N VAL A 285 -9.55 -10.20 -4.30
CA VAL A 285 -9.79 -11.65 -4.38
C VAL A 285 -11.21 -11.97 -3.90
N ASP A 286 -11.92 -12.84 -4.62
CA ASP A 286 -13.25 -13.33 -4.21
C ASP A 286 -13.19 -14.70 -3.52
N SER A 287 -14.32 -15.18 -3.00
CA SER A 287 -14.40 -16.45 -2.26
C SER A 287 -14.17 -17.71 -3.11
N ASN A 288 -13.97 -17.58 -4.43
CA ASN A 288 -13.52 -18.66 -5.30
C ASN A 288 -12.00 -18.55 -5.56
N PHE A 289 -11.28 -17.72 -4.81
CA PHE A 289 -9.85 -17.46 -4.96
C PHE A 289 -9.48 -16.86 -6.33
N HIS A 290 -10.42 -16.12 -6.95
CA HIS A 290 -10.17 -15.44 -8.22
C HIS A 290 -9.70 -14.00 -8.00
N VAL A 291 -8.70 -13.58 -8.78
CA VAL A 291 -8.26 -12.19 -8.87
C VAL A 291 -9.20 -11.43 -9.80
N ASN A 292 -9.91 -10.46 -9.25
CA ASN A 292 -10.87 -9.62 -9.97
C ASN A 292 -10.33 -8.19 -10.11
N GLU A 293 -10.40 -7.63 -11.31
CA GLU A 293 -10.11 -6.22 -11.58
C GLU A 293 -11.40 -5.45 -11.87
N LEU A 294 -11.61 -4.36 -11.15
CA LEU A 294 -12.55 -3.29 -11.49
C LEU A 294 -11.74 -2.12 -12.05
N ARG A 295 -12.13 -1.62 -13.21
CA ARG A 295 -11.45 -0.49 -13.88
C ARG A 295 -12.45 0.58 -14.28
N MET A 296 -12.13 1.84 -14.01
CA MET A 296 -12.87 2.99 -14.53
C MET A 296 -11.94 3.89 -15.35
N PRO A 297 -12.05 3.90 -16.69
CA PRO A 297 -11.36 4.89 -17.52
C PRO A 297 -11.99 6.27 -17.35
N LEU A 298 -11.20 7.34 -17.50
CA LEU A 298 -11.69 8.72 -17.44
C LEU A 298 -12.83 8.99 -18.43
N GLN A 299 -12.78 8.36 -19.60
CA GLN A 299 -13.87 8.34 -20.58
C GLN A 299 -14.08 6.89 -21.02
N PRO A 300 -15.30 6.33 -20.90
CA PRO A 300 -16.57 7.04 -20.60
C PRO A 300 -16.84 7.35 -19.11
N GLY A 301 -15.98 6.94 -18.16
CA GLY A 301 -16.25 7.14 -16.73
C GLY A 301 -17.19 6.08 -16.13
N ALA A 302 -17.16 4.86 -16.68
CA ALA A 302 -17.97 3.74 -16.20
C ALA A 302 -17.07 2.63 -15.69
N TRP A 303 -17.45 2.02 -14.56
CA TRP A 303 -16.76 0.85 -14.02
C TRP A 303 -17.01 -0.39 -14.87
N GLU A 304 -15.96 -1.17 -15.08
CA GLU A 304 -15.96 -2.43 -15.81
C GLU A 304 -15.27 -3.50 -14.95
N HIS A 305 -15.76 -4.74 -15.00
CA HIS A 305 -15.19 -5.88 -14.28
C HIS A 305 -14.48 -6.84 -15.23
N THR A 306 -13.38 -7.42 -14.76
CA THR A 306 -12.66 -8.52 -15.43
C THR A 306 -12.15 -9.52 -14.39
N ASP A 307 -12.50 -10.78 -14.55
CA ASP A 307 -11.90 -11.91 -13.82
C ASP A 307 -10.54 -12.26 -14.46
N LEU A 308 -9.46 -11.83 -13.82
CA LEU A 308 -8.09 -12.04 -14.30
C LEU A 308 -7.66 -13.51 -14.18
N THR A 309 -8.15 -14.21 -13.16
CA THR A 309 -7.88 -15.64 -12.97
C THR A 309 -8.40 -16.45 -14.15
N GLN A 310 -9.64 -16.24 -14.56
CA GLN A 310 -10.21 -16.90 -15.74
C GLN A 310 -9.57 -16.43 -17.05
N LEU A 311 -9.36 -15.12 -17.21
CA LEU A 311 -8.80 -14.55 -18.44
C LEU A 311 -7.42 -15.13 -18.75
N MET A 312 -6.57 -15.26 -17.73
CA MET A 312 -5.17 -15.65 -17.88
C MET A 312 -4.88 -17.10 -17.48
N ARG A 313 -5.85 -17.79 -16.87
CA ARG A 313 -5.70 -19.15 -16.30
C ARG A 313 -4.65 -19.16 -15.18
N LEU A 314 -4.80 -18.23 -14.25
CA LEU A 314 -3.92 -18.10 -13.10
C LEU A 314 -4.17 -19.22 -12.09
N PRO A 315 -3.20 -19.52 -11.21
CA PRO A 315 -3.47 -20.27 -9.99
C PRO A 315 -4.47 -19.51 -9.08
N GLU A 316 -5.07 -20.24 -8.16
CA GLU A 316 -5.95 -19.68 -7.12
C GLU A 316 -5.15 -18.74 -6.20
N ALA A 317 -5.66 -17.53 -5.99
CA ALA A 317 -5.02 -16.50 -5.18
C ALA A 317 -5.49 -16.58 -3.72
N SER A 318 -4.56 -16.42 -2.78
CA SER A 318 -4.85 -16.23 -1.37
C SER A 318 -5.74 -14.99 -1.16
N GLU A 319 -6.67 -15.10 -0.21
CA GLU A 319 -7.53 -14.01 0.22
C GLU A 319 -6.81 -12.98 1.11
N ASP A 320 -5.52 -13.16 1.40
CA ASP A 320 -4.78 -12.30 2.34
C ASP A 320 -3.94 -11.21 1.65
N VAL A 321 -3.33 -11.51 0.50
CA VAL A 321 -2.28 -10.66 -0.11
C VAL A 321 -2.54 -10.39 -1.58
N ILE A 322 -2.80 -9.10 -1.88
CA ILE A 322 -2.72 -8.55 -3.23
C ILE A 322 -2.18 -7.11 -3.17
N ILE A 323 -1.24 -6.79 -4.04
CA ILE A 323 -0.68 -5.44 -4.17
C ILE A 323 -0.67 -5.06 -5.64
N ALA A 324 -1.03 -3.83 -5.98
CA ALA A 324 -0.93 -3.35 -7.34
C ALA A 324 -0.51 -1.89 -7.40
N HIS A 325 0.23 -1.56 -8.45
CA HIS A 325 0.70 -0.21 -8.71
C HIS A 325 0.93 0.03 -10.20
N GLU A 326 1.00 1.30 -10.58
CA GLU A 326 1.54 1.69 -11.87
C GLU A 326 3.06 1.54 -11.88
N TRP A 327 3.59 0.90 -12.92
CA TRP A 327 5.01 0.91 -13.25
C TRP A 327 5.26 1.97 -14.35
N THR A 328 5.42 3.21 -13.89
CA THR A 328 5.49 4.42 -14.72
C THR A 328 6.58 4.34 -15.79
N PRO A 329 7.83 3.92 -15.48
CA PRO A 329 8.90 3.81 -16.48
C PRO A 329 8.64 2.80 -17.61
N GLN A 330 7.66 1.91 -17.46
CA GLN A 330 7.28 0.92 -18.47
C GLN A 330 5.90 1.17 -19.06
N PHE A 331 5.22 2.26 -18.67
CA PHE A 331 3.84 2.56 -19.09
C PHE A 331 2.93 1.36 -18.85
N ALA A 332 3.05 0.75 -17.68
CA ALA A 332 2.43 -0.53 -17.35
C ALA A 332 1.73 -0.46 -15.99
N LYS A 333 0.81 -1.37 -15.75
CA LYS A 333 0.34 -1.70 -14.40
C LYS A 333 0.84 -3.08 -14.00
N HIS A 334 1.10 -3.25 -12.71
CA HIS A 334 1.64 -4.46 -12.11
C HIS A 334 0.71 -4.88 -10.97
N VAL A 335 0.29 -6.14 -10.97
CA VAL A 335 -0.47 -6.77 -9.88
C VAL A 335 0.34 -7.94 -9.35
N VAL A 336 0.49 -8.01 -8.04
CA VAL A 336 1.20 -9.06 -7.31
C VAL A 336 0.20 -9.75 -6.39
N PHE A 337 0.16 -11.07 -6.41
CA PHE A 337 -0.66 -11.86 -5.50
C PHE A 337 0.10 -13.09 -5.03
N LEU A 338 -0.32 -13.63 -3.89
CA LEU A 338 0.17 -14.88 -3.34
C LEU A 338 -0.81 -16.02 -3.68
N ASP A 339 -0.34 -17.20 -4.04
CA ASP A 339 -1.23 -18.35 -4.29
C ASP A 339 -1.66 -19.10 -3.01
N THR A 340 -2.52 -20.11 -3.17
CA THR A 340 -3.08 -20.91 -2.06
C THR A 340 -2.32 -22.21 -1.78
N SER A 341 -1.14 -22.41 -2.38
CA SER A 341 -0.39 -23.66 -2.23
C SER A 341 0.20 -23.82 -0.82
N GLU A 342 0.57 -25.05 -0.42
CA GLU A 342 1.15 -25.30 0.92
C GLU A 342 2.47 -24.54 1.16
N ASN A 343 3.21 -24.26 0.07
CA ASN A 343 4.38 -23.39 0.07
C ASN A 343 4.09 -22.27 -0.94
N PRO A 344 3.41 -21.19 -0.52
CA PRO A 344 2.82 -20.24 -1.44
C PRO A 344 3.83 -19.54 -2.36
N HIS A 345 3.45 -19.35 -3.62
CA HIS A 345 4.26 -18.63 -4.61
C HIS A 345 3.76 -17.21 -4.81
N ILE A 346 4.70 -16.30 -5.05
CA ILE A 346 4.44 -14.90 -5.42
C ILE A 346 4.34 -14.82 -6.94
N HIS A 347 3.19 -14.36 -7.43
CA HIS A 347 2.92 -14.20 -8.85
C HIS A 347 2.87 -12.72 -9.25
N SER A 348 3.42 -12.41 -10.42
CA SER A 348 3.41 -11.08 -11.04
C SER A 348 2.53 -11.10 -12.29
N LEU A 349 1.56 -10.20 -12.37
CA LEU A 349 0.77 -9.89 -13.56
C LEU A 349 1.13 -8.50 -14.08
N MET A 350 1.56 -8.42 -15.34
CA MET A 350 1.99 -7.16 -15.95
C MET A 350 1.16 -6.85 -17.20
N LEU A 351 0.61 -5.64 -17.29
CA LEU A 351 -0.02 -5.12 -18.51
C LEU A 351 0.65 -3.82 -18.93
N LYS A 352 1.42 -3.86 -20.03
CA LYS A 352 1.90 -2.64 -20.70
C LYS A 352 0.76 -2.01 -21.50
N HIS A 353 0.71 -0.68 -21.55
CA HIS A 353 -0.29 0.07 -22.29
C HIS A 353 -0.32 -0.34 -23.77
N GLY A 354 -1.51 -0.62 -24.29
CA GLY A 354 -1.72 -1.15 -25.65
C GLY A 354 -1.26 -2.61 -25.85
N GLY A 355 -0.80 -3.28 -24.79
CA GLY A 355 -0.30 -4.64 -24.81
C GLY A 355 -1.33 -5.70 -24.39
N ARG A 356 -0.82 -6.83 -23.92
CA ARG A 356 -1.59 -7.91 -23.31
C ARG A 356 -1.00 -8.24 -21.96
N TRP A 357 -1.82 -8.81 -21.09
CA TRP A 357 -1.37 -9.29 -19.81
C TRP A 357 -0.28 -10.37 -19.97
N GLN A 358 0.69 -10.32 -19.07
CA GLN A 358 1.76 -11.30 -18.91
C GLN A 358 1.75 -11.79 -17.47
N HIS A 359 1.88 -13.10 -17.26
CA HIS A 359 1.97 -13.72 -15.95
C HIS A 359 3.33 -14.39 -15.79
N THR A 360 3.89 -14.24 -14.60
CA THR A 360 5.12 -14.88 -14.16
C THR A 360 4.92 -15.40 -12.74
N ASP A 361 5.29 -16.64 -12.50
CA ASP A 361 5.59 -17.13 -11.15
C ASP A 361 6.99 -16.66 -10.77
N VAL A 362 7.07 -15.64 -9.92
CA VAL A 362 8.33 -14.95 -9.62
C VAL A 362 9.14 -15.75 -8.60
N THR A 363 8.48 -16.47 -7.70
CA THR A 363 9.12 -17.42 -6.78
C THR A 363 9.89 -18.47 -7.57
N ASP A 364 9.24 -19.12 -8.55
CA ASP A 364 9.86 -20.12 -9.40
C ASP A 364 10.94 -19.53 -10.33
N GLU A 365 10.71 -18.36 -10.95
CA GLU A 365 11.69 -17.76 -11.88
C GLU A 365 13.00 -17.41 -11.17
N THR A 366 12.92 -16.92 -9.93
CA THR A 366 14.08 -16.46 -9.17
C THR A 366 14.72 -17.56 -8.33
N GLY A 367 14.00 -18.65 -8.04
CA GLY A 367 14.41 -19.66 -7.06
C GLY A 367 14.43 -19.10 -5.64
N ALA A 368 13.51 -18.18 -5.36
CA ALA A 368 13.39 -17.51 -4.07
C ALA A 368 13.11 -18.49 -2.93
N PRO A 369 13.56 -18.17 -1.70
CA PRO A 369 13.21 -18.93 -0.50
C PRO A 369 11.70 -18.94 -0.23
N SER A 370 11.29 -19.94 0.56
CA SER A 370 9.94 -20.07 1.12
C SER A 370 9.56 -18.84 1.96
N ILE A 371 8.32 -18.40 1.83
CA ILE A 371 7.72 -17.39 2.71
C ILE A 371 7.21 -17.99 4.04
N VAL A 372 7.13 -19.33 4.12
CA VAL A 372 6.71 -20.11 5.30
C VAL A 372 7.91 -20.68 6.04
#